data_AF-A0A2K3M347-F1
#
_entry.id   AF-A0A2K3M347-F1
#
_cell.length_a   1.000
_cell.length_b   1.000
_cell.length_c   1.000
_cell.angle_alpha   90.00
_cell.angle_beta   90.00
_cell.angle_gamma   90.00
#
_symmetry.space_group_name_H-M   'P 1'
#
loop_
_entity.id
_entity.type
_entity.pdbx_description
1 polymer ?
#
loop_
_entity_poly.entity_id
_entity_poly.type
_entity_poly.pdbx_seq_one_letter_code
_entity_poly.pdbx_strand_id
1 'polypeptide(L)'
;MLPSIVDEYSRTNIPSIWAVGDVTNRFNLTPVALMEASLFAKTVFGGESLKPNYNDIPYAVFSIPPLSVVGLSEEDAIEKTNGDVLVFTSTFNPMKNTISGRQEKTIMKLVVDAQTDKVLGASMCGPDAPEIIQEPLHYHYSRLLSVSSILLYASFFKN
;
A
#
# COMPACT_ATOMS: atom_id res chain seq x y z
N MET A 1 15.20 -10.99 11.71
CA MET A 1 14.77 -9.60 11.97
C MET A 1 15.16 -9.29 13.41
N LEU A 2 15.97 -8.25 13.66
CA LEU A 2 16.32 -7.85 15.03
C LEU A 2 15.04 -7.40 15.76
N PRO A 3 14.88 -7.67 17.07
CA PRO A 3 13.71 -7.24 17.82
C PRO A 3 13.60 -5.71 17.77
N SER A 4 12.41 -5.20 17.48
CA SER A 4 12.15 -3.75 17.45
C SER A 4 12.49 -3.15 18.81
N ILE A 5 13.26 -2.05 18.81
CA ILE A 5 13.69 -1.36 20.04
C ILE A 5 12.59 -0.51 20.69
N VAL A 6 11.37 -0.54 20.12
CA VAL A 6 10.22 0.27 20.52
C VAL A 6 8.92 -0.56 20.56
N ASP A 7 8.02 -0.20 21.47
CA ASP A 7 6.66 -0.75 21.58
C ASP A 7 5.70 -0.22 20.50
N GLU A 8 4.45 -0.71 20.47
CA GLU A 8 3.47 -0.32 19.44
C GLU A 8 3.14 1.20 19.40
N TYR A 9 3.52 1.98 20.41
CA TYR A 9 3.36 3.44 20.49
C TYR A 9 4.68 4.18 20.21
N SER A 10 5.68 3.49 19.66
CA SER A 10 7.00 4.03 19.34
C SER A 10 7.81 4.45 20.57
N ARG A 11 7.49 3.95 21.76
CA ARG A 11 8.23 4.20 23.00
C ARG A 11 9.31 3.14 23.20
N THR A 12 10.49 3.56 23.62
CA THR A 12 11.61 2.65 23.94
C THR A 12 11.43 1.99 25.30
N ASN A 13 12.38 1.15 25.72
CA ASN A 13 12.46 0.64 27.09
C ASN A 13 12.71 1.74 28.15
N ILE A 14 13.14 2.94 27.75
CA ILE A 14 13.26 4.10 28.64
C ILE A 14 11.97 4.95 28.49
N PRO A 15 11.15 5.11 29.56
CA PRO A 15 9.82 5.70 29.45
C PRO A 15 9.75 7.12 28.88
N SER A 16 10.86 7.87 28.94
CA SER A 16 10.99 9.25 28.45
C SER A 16 11.62 9.36 27.06
N ILE A 17 11.87 8.24 26.37
CA ILE A 17 12.53 8.20 25.07
C ILE A 17 11.64 7.45 24.07
N TRP A 18 11.44 8.06 22.90
CA TRP A 18 10.70 7.52 21.76
C TRP A 18 11.57 7.51 20.52
N ALA A 19 11.24 6.64 19.57
CA ALA A 19 11.92 6.55 18.28
C ALA A 19 10.92 6.27 17.16
N VAL A 20 11.05 6.99 16.06
CA VAL A 20 10.20 6.90 14.85
C VAL A 20 11.07 6.89 13.60
N GLY A 21 10.53 6.39 12.50
CA GLY A 21 11.20 6.23 11.22
C GLY A 21 12.18 5.07 11.20
N ASP A 22 13.16 5.16 10.32
CA ASP A 22 14.06 4.06 9.93
C ASP A 22 14.83 3.43 11.11
N VAL A 23 15.10 4.19 12.18
CA VAL A 23 15.77 3.69 13.38
C VAL A 23 14.97 2.58 14.09
N THR A 24 13.64 2.53 13.89
CA THR A 24 12.76 1.50 14.46
C THR A 24 12.83 0.17 13.70
N ASN A 25 13.39 0.20 12.48
CA ASN A 25 13.48 -0.93 11.55
C ASN A 25 12.14 -1.62 11.26
N ARG A 26 11.04 -0.85 11.24
CA ARG A 26 9.70 -1.32 10.88
C ARG A 26 9.44 -1.19 9.39
N PHE A 27 9.38 0.04 8.90
CA PHE A 27 9.16 0.37 7.49
C PHE A 27 9.95 1.62 7.12
N ASN A 28 10.91 1.47 6.21
CA ASN A 28 11.83 2.53 5.83
C ASN A 28 11.26 3.35 4.68
N LEU A 29 10.15 4.04 4.94
CA LEU A 29 9.44 4.90 3.99
C LEU A 29 9.20 6.26 4.64
N THR A 30 9.58 7.34 3.95
CA THR A 30 9.33 8.72 4.41
C THR A 30 7.88 8.98 4.84
N PRO A 31 6.83 8.59 4.10
CA PRO A 31 5.45 8.79 4.55
C PRO A 31 5.12 8.01 5.84
N VAL A 32 5.75 6.87 6.07
CA VAL A 32 5.57 6.10 7.32
C VAL A 32 6.21 6.82 8.50
N ALA A 33 7.44 7.31 8.33
CA ALA A 33 8.10 8.11 9.37
C ALA A 33 7.29 9.38 9.75
N LEU A 34 6.69 10.05 8.75
CA LEU A 34 5.80 11.20 8.97
C LEU A 34 4.51 10.81 9.73
N MET A 35 3.89 9.68 9.37
CA MET A 35 2.74 9.15 10.08
C MET A 35 3.09 8.84 11.54
N GLU A 36 4.18 8.10 11.78
CA GLU A 36 4.64 7.74 13.12
C GLU A 36 4.93 8.97 13.97
N ALA A 37 5.63 9.97 13.43
CA ALA A 37 5.91 11.23 14.13
C ALA A 37 4.63 11.98 14.49
N SER A 38 3.63 11.99 13.59
CA SER A 38 2.33 12.63 13.84
C SER A 38 1.55 11.93 14.95
N LEU A 39 1.55 10.60 14.97
CA LEU A 39 0.88 9.79 16.00
C LEU A 39 1.58 9.89 17.35
N PHE A 40 2.92 9.94 17.35
CA PHE A 40 3.70 10.25 18.53
C PHE A 40 3.30 11.60 19.13
N ALA A 41 3.22 12.66 18.31
CA ALA A 41 2.86 13.99 18.80
C ALA A 41 1.46 14.03 19.43
N LYS A 42 0.48 13.37 18.79
CA LYS A 42 -0.88 13.23 19.33
C LYS A 42 -0.93 12.44 20.63
N THR A 43 -0.14 11.37 20.73
CA THR A 43 -0.09 10.52 21.93
C THR A 43 0.57 11.22 23.11
N VAL A 44 1.72 11.85 22.89
CA VAL A 44 2.52 12.43 23.99
C VAL A 44 2.05 13.82 24.38
N PHE A 45 1.61 14.64 23.42
CA PHE A 45 1.21 16.03 23.68
C PHE A 45 -0.30 16.27 23.56
N GLY A 46 -1.02 15.43 22.82
CA GLY A 46 -2.47 15.55 22.63
C GLY A 46 -3.32 14.71 23.58
N GLY A 47 -2.73 13.75 24.31
CA GLY A 47 -3.46 12.85 25.20
C GLY A 47 -4.28 11.77 24.46
N GLU A 48 -4.12 11.62 23.15
CA GLU A 48 -4.79 10.62 22.34
C GLU A 48 -3.90 9.39 22.17
N SER A 49 -4.19 8.28 22.85
CA SER A 49 -3.39 7.04 22.71
C SER A 49 -3.62 6.39 21.34
N LEU A 50 -2.84 6.81 20.34
CA LEU A 50 -2.92 6.35 18.96
C LEU A 50 -1.66 5.58 18.58
N LYS A 51 -1.83 4.38 18.02
CA LYS A 51 -0.73 3.57 17.49
C LYS A 51 -0.67 3.62 15.97
N PRO A 52 0.53 3.55 15.37
CA PRO A 52 0.69 3.38 13.93
C PRO A 52 -0.03 2.14 13.41
N ASN A 53 -0.76 2.30 12.30
CA ASN A 53 -1.32 1.20 11.54
C ASN A 53 -0.44 0.96 10.31
N TYR A 54 0.22 -0.20 10.26
CA TYR A 54 1.08 -0.57 9.15
C TYR A 54 0.40 -1.47 8.11
N ASN A 55 -0.90 -1.71 8.27
CA ASN A 55 -1.65 -2.46 7.27
C ASN A 55 -1.74 -1.65 5.98
N ASP A 56 -1.57 -2.33 4.85
CA ASP A 56 -1.86 -1.81 3.52
C ASP A 56 -1.10 -0.50 3.18
N ILE A 57 0.15 -0.36 3.65
CA ILE A 57 1.02 0.76 3.26
C ILE A 57 1.40 0.61 1.77
N PRO A 58 1.02 1.54 0.89
CA PRO A 58 1.46 1.51 -0.49
C PRO A 58 2.94 1.89 -0.59
N TYR A 59 3.65 1.21 -1.48
CA TYR A 59 5.04 1.55 -1.80
C TYR A 59 5.31 1.40 -3.30
N ALA A 60 6.31 2.13 -3.78
CA ALA A 60 6.69 2.16 -5.18
C ALA A 60 8.20 2.03 -5.35
N VAL A 61 8.60 1.36 -6.43
CA VAL A 61 9.96 1.28 -6.93
C VAL A 61 10.01 2.01 -8.26
N PHE A 62 10.77 3.11 -8.32
CA PHE A 62 10.91 3.95 -9.51
C PHE A 62 11.90 3.35 -10.52
N SER A 63 11.66 2.10 -10.93
CA SER A 63 12.31 1.45 -12.07
C SER A 63 11.77 1.98 -13.40
N ILE A 64 12.29 1.47 -14.52
CA ILE A 64 11.77 1.76 -15.87
C ILE A 64 11.22 0.45 -16.46
N PRO A 65 9.88 0.27 -16.55
CA PRO A 65 8.83 1.13 -15.99
C PRO A 65 8.71 1.03 -14.46
N PRO A 66 8.06 2.00 -13.78
CA PRO A 66 7.85 1.96 -12.33
C PRO A 66 6.95 0.80 -11.90
N LEU A 67 7.18 0.29 -10.69
CA LEU A 67 6.37 -0.73 -10.02
C LEU A 67 5.78 -0.14 -8.74
N SER A 68 4.56 -0.52 -8.41
CA SER A 68 3.90 -0.14 -7.17
C SER A 68 3.03 -1.27 -6.63
N VAL A 69 2.91 -1.32 -5.32
CA VAL A 69 2.30 -2.44 -4.60
C VAL A 69 1.62 -1.94 -3.33
N VAL A 70 0.58 -2.65 -2.94
CA VAL A 70 -0.15 -2.45 -1.68
C VAL A 70 -0.83 -3.73 -1.23
N GLY A 71 -0.95 -3.91 0.09
CA GLY A 71 -1.60 -5.07 0.68
C GLY A 71 -0.78 -6.35 0.48
N LEU A 72 -1.47 -7.48 0.37
CA LEU A 72 -0.87 -8.81 0.34
C LEU A 72 -0.37 -9.19 -1.06
N SER A 73 0.73 -9.94 -1.10
CA SER A 73 1.07 -10.73 -2.28
C SER A 73 0.05 -11.87 -2.47
N GLU A 74 0.05 -12.51 -3.64
CA GLU A 74 -0.80 -13.69 -3.86
C GLU A 74 -0.45 -14.82 -2.90
N GLU A 75 0.85 -15.06 -2.67
CA GLU A 75 1.36 -16.10 -1.77
C GLU A 75 0.92 -15.82 -0.32
N ASP A 76 1.13 -14.60 0.18
CA ASP A 76 0.69 -14.19 1.52
C ASP A 76 -0.84 -14.27 1.68
N ALA A 77 -1.59 -13.94 0.62
CA ALA A 77 -3.04 -14.01 0.65
C ALA A 77 -3.55 -15.44 0.67
N ILE A 78 -2.94 -16.35 -0.09
CA ILE A 78 -3.24 -17.79 -0.06
C ILE A 78 -2.99 -18.34 1.36
N GLU A 79 -1.85 -18.00 1.96
CA GLU A 79 -1.53 -18.43 3.33
C GLU A 79 -2.54 -17.90 4.35
N LYS A 80 -2.95 -16.63 4.22
CA LYS A 80 -3.86 -15.97 5.16
C LYS A 80 -5.33 -16.40 5.03
N THR A 81 -5.76 -16.80 3.84
CA THR A 81 -7.16 -17.16 3.53
C THR A 81 -7.37 -18.67 3.38
N ASN A 82 -6.36 -19.49 3.66
CA ASN A 82 -6.39 -20.94 3.46
C ASN A 82 -6.68 -21.33 1.99
N GLY A 83 -6.20 -20.54 1.03
CA GLY A 83 -6.28 -20.80 -0.40
C GLY A 83 -7.51 -20.27 -1.12
N ASP A 84 -8.40 -19.54 -0.44
CA ASP A 84 -9.64 -19.05 -1.04
C ASP A 84 -9.49 -17.61 -1.59
N VAL A 85 -8.72 -17.48 -2.67
CA VAL A 85 -8.45 -16.19 -3.33
C VAL A 85 -8.81 -16.19 -4.82
N LEU A 86 -9.28 -15.04 -5.30
CA LEU A 86 -9.44 -14.73 -6.71
C LEU A 86 -8.33 -13.79 -7.16
N VAL A 87 -7.70 -14.10 -8.30
CA VAL A 87 -6.64 -13.30 -8.89
C VAL A 87 -7.12 -12.72 -10.22
N PHE A 88 -7.12 -11.40 -10.32
CA PHE A 88 -7.45 -10.69 -11.56
C PHE A 88 -6.19 -10.05 -12.13
N THR A 89 -5.96 -10.22 -13.43
CA THR A 89 -4.84 -9.59 -14.13
C THR A 89 -5.32 -8.83 -15.35
N SER A 90 -4.69 -7.69 -15.64
CA SER A 90 -4.99 -6.89 -16.83
C SER A 90 -3.71 -6.32 -17.39
N THR A 91 -3.56 -6.42 -18.71
CA THR A 91 -2.49 -5.77 -19.47
C THR A 91 -3.10 -4.81 -20.48
N PHE A 92 -2.61 -3.57 -20.54
CA PHE A 92 -3.15 -2.56 -21.45
C PHE A 92 -2.07 -1.58 -21.92
N ASN A 93 -2.33 -0.86 -23.01
CA ASN A 93 -1.49 0.25 -23.46
C ASN A 93 -2.05 1.55 -22.84
N PRO A 94 -1.29 2.33 -22.06
CA PRO A 94 -1.75 3.61 -21.52
C PRO A 94 -2.24 4.53 -22.63
N MET A 95 -3.33 5.27 -22.40
CA MET A 95 -3.88 6.14 -23.46
C MET A 95 -2.86 7.14 -24.00
N LYS A 96 -2.03 7.73 -23.12
CA LYS A 96 -0.95 8.66 -23.50
C LYS A 96 0.03 8.10 -24.54
N ASN A 97 0.12 6.78 -24.63
CA ASN A 97 0.97 6.08 -25.60
C ASN A 97 0.30 5.91 -26.97
N THR A 98 -1.02 6.03 -27.05
CA THR A 98 -1.80 5.90 -28.30
C THR A 98 -1.45 6.99 -29.30
N ILE A 99 -1.24 8.22 -28.83
CA ILE A 99 -0.87 9.36 -29.69
C ILE A 99 0.64 9.39 -29.96
N SER A 100 1.46 9.04 -28.97
CA SER A 100 2.92 9.09 -29.09
C SER A 100 3.54 7.88 -29.82
N GLY A 101 2.75 6.85 -30.15
CA GLY A 101 3.20 5.64 -30.84
C GLY A 101 4.08 4.72 -29.99
N ARG A 102 4.21 4.99 -28.68
CA ARG A 102 4.97 4.16 -27.75
C ARG A 102 4.25 2.84 -27.52
N GLN A 103 5.01 1.75 -27.37
CA GLN A 103 4.47 0.40 -27.13
C GLN A 103 4.65 -0.09 -25.68
N GLU A 104 4.97 0.81 -24.75
CA GLU A 104 5.08 0.47 -23.34
C GLU A 104 3.72 0.01 -22.80
N LYS A 105 3.66 -1.25 -22.35
CA LYS A 105 2.48 -1.83 -21.74
C LYS A 105 2.48 -1.60 -20.24
N THR A 106 1.29 -1.48 -19.67
CA THR A 106 1.05 -1.48 -18.24
C THR A 106 0.38 -2.78 -17.84
N ILE A 107 0.80 -3.32 -16.70
CA ILE A 107 0.28 -4.56 -16.12
C ILE A 107 -0.27 -4.23 -14.74
N MET A 108 -1.43 -4.81 -14.41
CA MET A 108 -2.07 -4.70 -13.11
C MET A 108 -2.53 -6.07 -12.64
N LYS A 109 -2.40 -6.32 -11.34
CA LYS A 109 -2.88 -7.51 -10.65
C LYS A 109 -3.65 -7.12 -9.40
N LEU A 110 -4.77 -7.80 -9.17
CA LEU A 110 -5.57 -7.70 -7.94
C LEU A 110 -5.67 -9.08 -7.29
N VAL A 111 -5.54 -9.10 -5.98
CA VAL A 111 -5.75 -10.27 -5.13
C VAL A 111 -6.98 -10.00 -4.28
N VAL A 112 -7.96 -10.89 -4.32
CA VAL A 112 -9.28 -10.69 -3.74
C VAL A 112 -9.65 -11.93 -2.93
N ASP A 113 -10.24 -11.71 -1.76
CA ASP A 113 -10.83 -12.77 -0.95
C ASP A 113 -12.09 -13.31 -1.64
N ALA A 114 -12.13 -14.61 -1.94
CA ALA A 114 -13.20 -15.20 -2.74
C ALA A 114 -14.56 -15.26 -2.02
N GLN A 115 -14.58 -15.22 -0.68
CA GLN A 115 -15.80 -15.30 0.11
C GLN A 115 -16.44 -13.93 0.33
N THR A 116 -15.60 -12.90 0.45
CA THR A 116 -16.03 -11.56 0.87
C THR A 116 -15.94 -10.51 -0.24
N ASP A 117 -15.40 -10.86 -1.40
CA ASP A 117 -15.09 -9.94 -2.51
C ASP A 117 -14.18 -8.76 -2.12
N LYS A 118 -13.51 -8.87 -0.97
CA LYS A 118 -12.62 -7.83 -0.46
C LYS A 118 -11.28 -7.88 -1.17
N VAL A 119 -10.82 -6.75 -1.69
CA VAL A 119 -9.45 -6.67 -2.22
C VAL A 119 -8.43 -6.75 -1.08
N LEU A 120 -7.56 -7.75 -1.17
CA LEU A 120 -6.49 -8.04 -0.22
C LEU A 120 -5.16 -7.40 -0.63
N GLY A 121 -4.94 -7.19 -1.92
CA GLY A 121 -3.73 -6.57 -2.43
C GLY A 121 -3.86 -6.16 -3.90
N ALA A 122 -3.04 -5.21 -4.30
CA ALA A 122 -2.93 -4.74 -5.67
C ALA A 122 -1.47 -4.50 -6.04
N SER A 123 -1.11 -4.81 -7.28
CA SER A 123 0.19 -4.47 -7.85
C SER A 123 0.05 -3.95 -9.26
N MET A 124 0.88 -2.97 -9.61
CA MET A 124 0.84 -2.32 -10.89
C MET A 124 2.24 -1.96 -11.37
N CYS A 125 2.52 -2.24 -12.63
CA CYS A 125 3.77 -1.94 -13.30
C CYS A 125 3.48 -1.12 -14.56
N GLY A 126 3.93 0.14 -14.59
CA GLY A 126 3.64 1.08 -15.65
C GLY A 126 3.98 2.52 -15.29
N PRO A 127 4.01 3.44 -16.27
CA PRO A 127 4.43 4.82 -16.07
C PRO A 127 3.70 5.60 -14.98
N ASP A 128 2.42 5.31 -14.74
CA ASP A 128 1.55 6.00 -13.77
C ASP A 128 1.25 5.14 -12.54
N ALA A 129 1.94 4.00 -12.38
CA ALA A 129 1.68 3.05 -11.32
C ALA A 129 1.87 3.64 -9.90
N PRO A 130 2.96 4.40 -9.60
CA PRO A 130 3.16 5.01 -8.29
C PRO A 130 2.00 5.91 -7.86
N GLU A 131 1.50 6.74 -8.77
CA GLU A 131 0.39 7.66 -8.52
C GLU A 131 -0.92 6.90 -8.31
N ILE A 132 -1.22 5.93 -9.19
CA ILE A 132 -2.45 5.13 -9.15
C ILE A 132 -2.55 4.29 -7.88
N ILE A 133 -1.43 3.75 -7.38
CA ILE A 133 -1.45 2.96 -6.15
C ILE A 133 -1.38 3.88 -4.92
N GLN A 134 -0.66 5.00 -4.93
CA GLN A 134 -0.54 5.86 -3.76
C GLN A 134 -1.79 6.73 -3.49
N GLU A 135 -2.50 7.19 -4.53
CA GLU A 135 -3.61 8.16 -4.40
C GLU A 135 -4.90 7.57 -3.78
N PRO A 136 -5.38 6.37 -4.17
CA PRO A 136 -6.65 5.83 -3.67
C PRO A 136 -6.57 5.24 -2.25
N LEU A 137 -5.37 4.86 -1.79
CA LEU A 137 -5.23 3.90 -0.69
C LEU A 137 -5.11 4.54 0.68
N HIS A 138 -4.69 5.80 0.77
CA HIS A 138 -4.69 6.50 2.05
C HIS A 138 -6.10 6.89 2.52
N TYR A 139 -7.01 7.24 1.59
CA TYR A 139 -8.31 7.83 1.94
C TYR A 139 -9.49 6.85 1.92
N HIS A 140 -9.42 5.73 1.19
CA HIS A 140 -10.58 4.86 0.94
C HIS A 140 -10.44 3.40 1.38
N TYR A 141 -9.26 2.90 1.75
CA TYR A 141 -9.14 1.51 2.23
C TYR A 141 -9.81 1.24 3.59
N SER A 142 -10.18 2.31 4.32
CA SER A 142 -11.02 2.19 5.52
C SER A 142 -12.47 1.76 5.20
N ARG A 143 -12.87 1.73 3.93
CA ARG A 143 -14.17 1.23 3.47
C ARG A 143 -13.95 0.23 2.31
N LEU A 144 -14.33 -1.03 2.55
CA LEU A 144 -14.44 -2.14 1.59
C LEU A 144 -14.38 -1.72 0.11
N LEU A 145 -13.18 -1.72 -0.49
CA LEU A 145 -13.07 -1.54 -1.94
C LEU A 145 -13.50 -2.85 -2.61
N SER A 146 -14.57 -2.77 -3.39
CA SER A 146 -14.98 -3.84 -4.30
C SER A 146 -14.09 -3.84 -5.54
N VAL A 147 -13.96 -4.99 -6.18
CA VAL A 147 -13.27 -5.15 -7.47
C VAL A 147 -13.76 -4.13 -8.51
N SER A 148 -15.07 -3.84 -8.52
CA SER A 148 -15.69 -2.88 -9.43
C SER A 148 -15.16 -1.45 -9.25
N SER A 149 -14.91 -1.02 -8.01
CA SER A 149 -14.41 0.33 -7.71
C SER A 149 -12.99 0.54 -8.21
N ILE A 150 -12.13 -0.46 -8.03
CA ILE A 150 -10.72 -0.39 -8.46
C ILE A 150 -10.62 -0.51 -9.99
N LEU A 151 -11.41 -1.37 -10.61
CA LEU A 151 -11.46 -1.47 -12.07
C LEU A 151 -12.00 -0.20 -12.73
N LEU A 152 -13.00 0.45 -12.13
CA LEU A 152 -13.51 1.73 -12.62
C LEU A 152 -12.43 2.82 -12.55
N TYR A 153 -11.72 2.92 -11.42
CA TYR A 153 -10.62 3.88 -11.27
C TYR A 153 -9.49 3.61 -12.27
N ALA A 154 -9.06 2.36 -12.41
CA ALA A 154 -8.06 1.97 -13.41
C ALA A 154 -8.54 2.24 -14.85
N SER A 155 -9.85 2.19 -15.13
CA SER A 155 -10.41 2.50 -16.45
C SER A 155 -10.28 3.96 -16.85
N PHE A 156 -10.21 4.91 -15.88
CA PHE A 156 -9.92 6.31 -16.18
C PHE A 156 -8.51 6.52 -16.73
N PHE A 157 -7.59 5.58 -16.51
CA PHE A 157 -6.24 5.61 -17.09
C PHE A 157 -6.14 4.80 -18.41
N LYS A 158 -7.20 4.04 -18.74
CA LYS A 158 -7.35 3.35 -20.02
C LYS A 158 -8.04 4.22 -21.08
N ASN A 159 -8.97 5.09 -20.67
CA ASN A 159 -9.79 5.99 -21.50
C ASN A 159 -9.30 7.44 -21.50
#